data_AF-A0A968WIW3-F1
#
_entry.id   AF-A0A968WIW3-F1
#
_cell.length_a   1.000
_cell.length_b   1.000
_cell.length_c   1.000
_cell.angle_alpha   90.00
_cell.angle_beta   90.00
_cell.angle_gamma   90.00
#
_symmetry.space_group_name_H-M   'P 1'
#
loop_
_entity.id
_entity.type
_entity.pdbx_description
1 polymer ?
#
loop_
_entity_poly.entity_id
_entity_poly.type
_entity_poly.pdbx_seq_one_letter_code
_entity_poly.pdbx_strand_id
1 'polypeptide(L)'
;MMGWGIEGGLLLAPPRRVAGKDGLKEIEIMAEVVTKVTKEIVGKFIDSRTGSVQRTLVAYRTALMLMVTWEIPIDNDVLRAFDYALAKRTFKKVLRDKSVAAALGKLKTVSLKYSDTTRRLYVTALKQFLYWLDAEELAPIEFNRTKAEDRLRASRGKRSRTTYQHRSPDQDLMRIVEYFDQSPAPPSHERDAPRRTLELLRNRALMHLLRCTGGRVSEVLSLKRVHVQDGRLDEVRIYARALTDDEMRLLAEVYATASPA
;
A
#
# COMPACT_ATOMS: atom_id res chain seq x y z
N MET A 1 -70.62 15.14 23.03
CA MET A 1 -70.82 14.71 24.43
C MET A 1 -69.72 13.73 24.80
N MET A 2 -69.21 13.89 26.02
CA MET A 2 -68.23 13.06 26.74
C MET A 2 -66.76 13.21 26.32
N GLY A 3 -66.09 14.10 27.06
CA GLY A 3 -64.65 14.07 27.26
C GLY A 3 -64.28 13.27 28.51
N TRP A 4 -63.04 12.83 28.54
CA TRP A 4 -62.24 12.30 29.65
C TRP A 4 -60.79 12.64 29.25
N GLY A 5 -59.86 13.12 30.05
CA GLY A 5 -59.73 13.29 31.49
C GLY A 5 -58.21 13.40 31.71
N ILE A 6 -57.76 14.49 32.33
CA ILE A 6 -56.35 14.82 32.55
C ILE A 6 -55.85 14.08 33.80
N GLU A 7 -54.77 13.31 33.70
CA GLU A 7 -53.86 12.99 34.81
C GLU A 7 -52.44 13.13 34.23
N GLY A 8 -51.63 14.10 34.66
CA GLY A 8 -51.03 14.11 35.99
C GLY A 8 -49.59 13.57 35.98
N GLY A 9 -48.84 13.74 34.89
CA GLY A 9 -47.43 13.36 34.83
C GLY A 9 -46.53 14.42 35.48
N LEU A 10 -46.05 14.14 36.68
CA LEU A 10 -45.02 14.89 37.40
C LEU A 10 -43.83 15.22 36.47
N LEU A 11 -43.66 16.50 36.15
CA LEU A 11 -42.42 17.05 35.63
C LEU A 11 -41.36 16.98 36.74
N LEU A 12 -40.61 15.88 36.77
CA LEU A 12 -39.36 15.79 37.53
C LEU A 12 -38.36 16.78 36.92
N ALA A 13 -38.27 17.96 37.53
CA ALA A 13 -37.19 18.89 37.27
C ALA A 13 -35.84 18.17 37.52
N PRO A 14 -34.85 18.28 36.62
CA PRO A 14 -33.53 17.73 36.89
C PRO A 14 -32.92 18.43 38.10
N PRO A 15 -32.16 17.71 38.94
CA PRO A 15 -31.56 18.29 40.14
C PRO A 15 -30.58 19.39 39.74
N ARG A 16 -30.82 20.61 40.25
CA ARG A 16 -29.82 21.69 40.27
C ARG A 16 -28.64 21.21 41.12
N ARG A 17 -27.56 20.74 40.47
CA ARG A 17 -26.25 20.64 41.11
C ARG A 17 -25.74 22.06 41.38
N VAL A 18 -25.85 22.49 42.63
CA VAL A 18 -25.01 23.55 43.18
C VAL A 18 -23.70 22.89 43.59
N ALA A 19 -22.68 23.06 42.74
CA ALA A 19 -21.27 22.77 43.03
C ALA A 19 -20.50 23.84 42.24
N GLY A 20 -20.03 24.92 42.85
CA GLY A 20 -18.85 24.95 43.69
C GLY A 20 -17.86 25.85 42.95
N LYS A 21 -17.49 26.99 43.55
CA LYS A 21 -16.76 28.10 42.89
C LYS A 21 -15.29 27.78 42.50
N ASP A 22 -14.86 26.53 42.60
CA ASP A 22 -13.46 26.12 42.43
C ASP A 22 -13.24 25.05 41.34
N GLY A 23 -14.12 25.00 40.33
CA GLY A 23 -14.11 23.98 39.26
C GLY A 23 -13.67 24.44 37.87
N LEU A 24 -13.29 25.72 37.68
CA LEU A 24 -12.82 26.26 36.40
C LEU A 24 -11.31 26.44 36.43
N LYS A 25 -10.56 25.35 36.62
CA LYS A 25 -9.30 25.23 35.91
C LYS A 25 -9.66 24.55 34.61
N GLU A 26 -9.92 25.38 33.61
CA GLU A 26 -9.85 25.00 32.20
C GLU A 26 -8.68 24.04 32.04
N ILE A 27 -8.99 22.80 31.70
CA ILE A 27 -8.00 21.87 31.20
C ILE A 27 -7.67 22.40 29.81
N GLU A 28 -6.83 23.42 29.77
CA GLU A 28 -6.22 23.97 28.58
C GLU A 28 -5.17 22.97 28.10
N ILE A 29 -5.60 21.77 27.70
CA ILE A 29 -4.79 20.92 26.83
C ILE A 29 -4.96 21.54 25.44
N MET A 30 -4.21 22.62 25.21
CA MET A 30 -3.94 23.09 23.85
C MET A 30 -3.10 22.00 23.20
N ALA A 31 -3.78 20.97 22.68
CA ALA A 31 -3.17 20.06 21.72
C ALA A 31 -2.57 20.96 20.63
N GLU A 32 -1.25 20.89 20.48
CA GLU A 32 -0.51 21.76 19.57
C GLU A 32 -1.08 21.57 18.15
N VAL A 33 -1.83 22.57 17.70
CA VAL A 33 -2.53 22.52 16.41
C VAL A 33 -1.49 22.41 15.30
N VAL A 34 -1.64 21.39 14.47
CA VAL A 34 -0.65 21.06 13.46
C VAL A 34 -0.93 21.88 12.21
N THR A 35 -0.21 22.99 12.05
CA THR A 35 -0.32 23.84 10.86
C THR A 35 0.59 23.37 9.72
N LYS A 36 1.65 22.60 10.03
CA LYS A 36 2.61 22.04 9.07
C LYS A 36 2.94 20.60 9.41
N VAL A 37 3.21 19.78 8.39
CA VAL A 37 3.65 18.39 8.59
C VAL A 37 5.11 18.37 9.02
N THR A 38 5.38 17.80 10.19
CA THR A 38 6.72 17.61 10.76
C THR A 38 7.16 16.15 10.66
N LYS A 39 8.45 15.85 10.92
CA LYS A 39 8.94 14.46 10.86
C LYS A 39 8.37 13.63 12.00
N GLU A 40 8.20 14.26 13.14
CA GLU A 40 7.73 13.68 14.39
C GLU A 40 6.29 13.22 14.24
N ILE A 41 5.42 14.05 13.65
CA ILE A 41 4.02 13.70 13.46
C ILE A 41 3.82 12.62 12.40
N VAL A 42 4.69 12.59 11.38
CA VAL A 42 4.75 11.49 10.41
C VAL A 42 5.14 10.19 11.11
N GLY A 43 6.10 10.24 12.04
CA GLY A 43 6.46 9.10 12.89
C GLY A 43 5.24 8.56 13.65
N LYS A 44 4.56 9.43 14.40
CA LYS A 44 3.33 9.08 15.16
C LYS A 44 2.26 8.45 14.27
N PHE A 45 2.02 9.00 13.08
CA PHE A 45 1.06 8.42 12.13
C PHE A 45 1.47 7.04 11.60
N ILE A 46 2.77 6.82 11.35
CA ILE A 46 3.25 5.52 10.90
C ILE A 46 3.16 4.49 12.03
N ASP A 47 3.48 4.90 13.27
CA ASP A 47 3.44 4.04 14.45
C ASP A 47 2.00 3.69 14.84
N SER A 48 1.02 4.58 14.61
CA SER A 48 -0.41 4.29 14.86
C SER A 48 -0.99 3.24 13.89
N ARG A 49 -0.28 2.88 12.82
CA ARG A 49 -0.72 1.91 11.81
C ARG A 49 -0.21 0.49 12.08
N THR A 50 -0.32 0.04 13.33
CA THR A 50 0.00 -1.34 13.74
C THR A 50 -0.83 -2.34 12.92
N GLY A 51 -0.17 -3.19 12.14
CA GLY A 51 -0.83 -4.17 11.26
C GLY A 51 -0.90 -3.80 9.77
N SER A 52 -0.45 -2.61 9.37
CA SER A 52 -0.31 -2.29 7.95
C SER A 52 0.90 -2.99 7.32
N VAL A 53 0.75 -3.41 6.06
CA VAL A 53 1.86 -4.02 5.30
C VAL A 53 3.01 -3.04 5.15
N GLN A 54 4.26 -3.49 5.38
CA GLN A 54 5.46 -2.65 5.32
C GLN A 54 5.59 -1.85 4.03
N ARG A 55 5.21 -2.43 2.88
CA ARG A 55 5.21 -1.71 1.58
C ARG A 55 4.30 -0.48 1.58
N THR A 56 3.13 -0.57 2.22
CA THR A 56 2.19 0.54 2.38
C THR A 56 2.78 1.62 3.27
N LEU A 57 3.38 1.23 4.41
CA LEU A 57 4.03 2.16 5.33
C LEU A 57 5.18 2.92 4.67
N VAL A 58 6.00 2.24 3.87
CA VAL A 58 7.09 2.88 3.11
C VAL A 58 6.54 3.90 2.11
N ALA A 59 5.46 3.56 1.39
CA ALA A 59 4.82 4.50 0.47
C ALA A 59 4.27 5.73 1.19
N TYR A 60 3.61 5.53 2.33
CA TYR A 60 3.04 6.61 3.13
C TYR A 60 4.13 7.52 3.69
N ARG A 61 5.14 6.94 4.34
CA ARG A 61 6.29 7.67 4.85
C ARG A 61 6.97 8.47 3.75
N THR A 62 7.19 7.87 2.58
CA THR A 62 7.83 8.58 1.46
C THR A 62 6.98 9.78 1.02
N ALA A 63 5.67 9.60 0.83
CA ALA A 63 4.78 10.69 0.43
C ALA A 63 4.76 11.84 1.45
N LEU A 64 4.64 11.53 2.73
CA LEU A 64 4.57 12.52 3.80
C LEU A 64 5.91 13.21 4.03
N MET A 65 7.04 12.51 3.88
CA MET A 65 8.35 13.15 3.93
C MET A 65 8.55 14.17 2.80
N LEU A 66 7.89 13.99 1.65
CA LEU A 66 7.89 15.02 0.59
C LEU A 66 7.07 16.25 1.00
N MET A 67 5.95 16.07 1.69
CA MET A 67 5.20 17.19 2.28
C MET A 67 6.08 17.98 3.25
N VAL A 68 6.78 17.28 4.15
CA VAL A 68 7.74 17.90 5.10
C VAL A 68 8.80 18.69 4.32
N THR A 69 9.38 18.09 3.28
CA THR A 69 10.44 18.71 2.47
C THR A 69 9.96 19.96 1.72
N TRP A 70 8.68 20.01 1.36
CA TRP A 70 8.11 21.14 0.62
C TRP A 70 7.36 22.13 1.51
N GLU A 71 7.34 21.88 2.82
CA GLU A 71 6.68 22.72 3.83
C GLU A 71 5.25 23.12 3.46
N ILE A 72 4.50 22.19 2.84
CA ILE A 72 3.13 22.48 2.41
C ILE A 72 2.25 22.66 3.65
N PRO A 73 1.56 23.80 3.80
CA PRO A 73 0.70 24.05 4.95
C PRO A 73 -0.52 23.13 4.94
N ILE A 74 -1.02 22.80 6.13
CA ILE A 74 -2.26 22.05 6.29
C ILE A 74 -3.42 23.04 6.22
N ASP A 75 -3.91 23.27 5.01
CA ASP A 75 -5.06 24.11 4.75
C ASP A 75 -6.08 23.39 3.83
N ASN A 76 -7.16 24.09 3.48
CA ASN A 76 -8.16 23.57 2.57
C ASN A 76 -7.62 23.33 1.14
N ASP A 77 -6.38 23.71 0.81
CA ASP A 77 -5.75 23.50 -0.49
C ASP A 77 -4.61 22.46 -0.49
N VAL A 78 -4.26 21.93 0.68
CA VAL A 78 -3.13 21.00 0.90
C VAL A 78 -3.06 19.87 -0.13
N LEU A 79 -4.19 19.23 -0.44
CA LEU A 79 -4.26 18.12 -1.40
C LEU A 79 -3.97 18.57 -2.84
N ARG A 80 -4.47 19.75 -3.23
CA ARG A 80 -4.25 20.33 -4.56
C ARG A 80 -2.81 20.79 -4.72
N ALA A 81 -2.29 21.52 -3.73
CA ALA A 81 -0.91 21.98 -3.68
C ALA A 81 0.08 20.80 -3.78
N PHE A 82 -0.19 19.72 -3.03
CA PHE A 82 0.64 18.51 -3.07
C PHE A 82 0.57 17.78 -4.42
N ASP A 83 -0.63 17.58 -4.99
CA ASP A 83 -0.78 16.95 -6.32
C ASP A 83 -0.08 17.76 -7.42
N TYR A 84 -0.12 19.08 -7.33
CA TYR A 84 0.56 20.00 -8.24
C TYR A 84 2.09 19.91 -8.10
N ALA A 85 2.61 19.93 -6.88
CA ALA A 85 4.04 19.77 -6.59
C ALA A 85 4.55 18.42 -7.14
N LEU A 86 3.79 17.35 -6.95
CA LEU A 86 4.11 16.03 -7.52
C LEU A 86 4.10 16.02 -9.06
N ALA A 87 3.17 16.73 -9.69
CA ALA A 87 3.08 16.80 -11.16
C ALA A 87 4.26 17.55 -11.78
N LYS A 88 4.77 18.57 -11.09
CA LYS A 88 5.90 19.39 -11.54
C LYS A 88 7.25 18.77 -11.24
N ARG A 89 7.33 17.87 -10.25
CA ARG A 89 8.60 17.27 -9.87
C ARG A 89 9.21 16.45 -11.00
N THR A 90 10.43 16.83 -11.34
CA THR A 90 11.32 16.05 -12.17
C THR A 90 12.46 15.49 -11.33
N PHE A 91 12.78 14.21 -11.51
CA PHE A 91 13.96 13.60 -10.91
C PHE A 91 14.91 13.10 -12.01
N LYS A 92 16.21 13.24 -11.74
CA LYS A 92 17.26 12.72 -12.62
C LYS A 92 17.45 11.24 -12.29
N LYS A 93 17.06 10.36 -13.21
CA LYS A 93 17.41 8.93 -13.11
C LYS A 93 18.66 8.69 -13.93
N VAL A 94 19.72 8.24 -13.27
CA VAL A 94 20.88 7.67 -13.96
C VAL A 94 20.47 6.28 -14.40
N LEU A 95 20.35 6.07 -15.72
CA LEU A 95 20.11 4.75 -16.30
C LEU A 95 21.35 3.90 -16.03
N ARG A 96 21.32 3.08 -14.97
CA ARG A 96 22.35 2.08 -14.65
C ARG A 96 22.08 0.78 -15.42
N ASP A 97 21.88 0.84 -16.73
CA ASP A 97 22.09 -0.37 -17.53
C ASP A 97 23.59 -0.47 -17.78
N LYS A 98 24.25 -1.38 -17.07
CA LYS A 98 25.70 -1.62 -17.25
C LYS A 98 26.02 -2.00 -18.70
N SER A 99 25.12 -2.68 -19.39
CA SER A 99 25.24 -3.08 -20.79
C SER A 99 25.17 -1.88 -21.76
N VAL A 100 24.25 -0.94 -21.53
CA VAL A 100 24.07 0.26 -22.38
C VAL A 100 25.10 1.35 -22.06
N ALA A 101 25.46 1.50 -20.78
CA ALA A 101 26.48 2.45 -20.33
C ALA A 101 27.89 2.09 -20.84
N ALA A 102 28.20 0.79 -20.95
CA ALA A 102 29.44 0.32 -21.57
C ALA A 102 29.45 0.56 -23.08
N ALA A 103 28.31 0.38 -23.76
CA ALA A 103 28.20 0.53 -25.22
C ALA A 103 28.17 2.00 -25.71
N LEU A 104 27.72 2.96 -24.88
CA LEU A 104 27.49 4.36 -25.31
C LEU A 104 28.44 5.38 -24.69
N GLY A 105 29.36 4.99 -23.80
CA GLY A 105 30.40 5.86 -23.24
C GLY A 105 29.92 7.11 -22.47
N LYS A 106 28.60 7.32 -22.33
CA LYS A 106 27.98 8.49 -21.69
C LYS A 106 26.75 8.05 -20.89
N LEU A 107 26.73 8.36 -19.60
CA LEU A 107 25.55 8.18 -18.75
C LEU A 107 24.45 9.15 -19.18
N LYS A 108 23.46 8.66 -19.93
CA LYS A 108 22.28 9.47 -20.31
C LYS A 108 21.43 9.69 -19.06
N THR A 109 21.42 10.92 -18.56
CA THR A 109 20.54 11.33 -17.46
C THR A 109 19.18 11.66 -18.04
N VAL A 110 18.14 10.91 -17.65
CA VAL A 110 16.76 11.19 -18.08
C VAL A 110 16.03 11.91 -16.96
N SER A 111 15.41 13.04 -17.31
CA SER A 111 14.48 13.76 -16.43
C SER A 111 13.13 13.05 -16.48
N LEU A 112 12.74 12.42 -15.37
CA LEU A 112 11.49 11.67 -15.26
C LEU A 112 10.51 12.40 -14.35
N LYS A 113 9.23 12.34 -14.71
CA LYS A 113 8.10 12.74 -13.86
C LYS A 113 7.55 11.52 -13.14
N TYR A 114 6.85 11.73 -12.03
CA TYR A 114 6.10 10.64 -11.40
C TYR A 114 4.98 10.14 -12.31
N SER A 115 4.80 8.82 -12.32
CA SER A 115 3.64 8.20 -12.97
C SER A 115 2.34 8.66 -12.30
N ASP A 116 1.23 8.65 -13.04
CA ASP A 116 -0.09 8.99 -12.47
C ASP A 116 -0.47 8.05 -11.32
N THR A 117 -0.12 6.76 -11.42
CA THR A 117 -0.32 5.77 -10.34
C THR A 117 0.45 6.16 -9.07
N THR A 118 1.72 6.55 -9.20
CA THR A 118 2.52 7.00 -8.05
C THR A 118 1.93 8.25 -7.40
N ARG A 119 1.49 9.21 -8.22
CA ARG A 119 0.84 10.43 -7.73
C ARG A 119 -0.44 10.13 -6.98
N ARG A 120 -1.29 9.25 -7.52
CA ARG A 120 -2.52 8.80 -6.85
C ARG A 120 -2.20 8.13 -5.52
N LEU A 121 -1.22 7.22 -5.48
CA LEU A 121 -0.79 6.55 -4.25
C LEU A 121 -0.37 7.57 -3.18
N TYR A 122 0.44 8.57 -3.54
CA TYR A 122 0.92 9.57 -2.59
C TYR A 122 -0.19 10.50 -2.12
N VAL A 123 -1.11 10.89 -3.00
CA VAL A 123 -2.30 11.67 -2.61
C VAL A 123 -3.21 10.85 -1.69
N THR A 124 -3.38 9.55 -1.95
CA THR A 124 -4.11 8.65 -1.05
C THR A 124 -3.44 8.55 0.32
N ALA A 125 -2.11 8.45 0.37
CA ALA A 125 -1.37 8.47 1.62
C ALA A 125 -1.63 9.76 2.42
N LEU A 126 -1.59 10.91 1.75
CA LEU A 126 -1.88 12.19 2.37
C LEU A 126 -3.33 12.28 2.87
N LYS A 127 -4.31 11.79 2.11
CA LYS A 127 -5.70 11.71 2.56
C LYS A 127 -5.86 10.88 3.84
N GLN A 128 -5.17 9.74 3.92
CA GLN A 128 -5.20 8.87 5.10
C GLN A 128 -4.53 9.51 6.31
N PHE A 129 -3.49 10.31 6.09
CA PHE A 129 -2.86 11.12 7.12
C PHE A 129 -3.77 12.24 7.61
N LEU A 130 -4.41 12.99 6.71
CA LEU A 130 -5.37 14.05 7.07
C LEU A 130 -6.59 13.50 7.80
N TYR A 131 -7.06 12.30 7.44
CA TYR A 131 -8.12 11.61 8.18
C TYR A 131 -7.68 11.26 9.61
N TRP A 132 -6.44 10.79 9.78
CA TRP A 132 -5.91 10.52 11.10
C TRP A 132 -5.73 11.81 11.91
N LEU A 133 -5.25 12.91 11.31
CA LEU A 133 -5.16 14.21 12.00
C LEU A 133 -6.52 14.74 12.47
N ASP A 134 -7.55 14.59 11.64
CA ASP A 134 -8.93 14.97 11.95
C ASP A 134 -9.48 14.12 13.11
N ALA A 135 -9.20 12.81 13.10
CA ALA A 135 -9.62 11.89 14.15
C ALA A 135 -8.91 12.09 15.49
N GLU A 136 -7.66 12.57 15.47
CA GLU A 136 -6.88 12.90 16.68
C GLU A 136 -7.09 14.35 17.14
N GLU A 137 -7.99 15.11 16.49
CA GLU A 137 -8.27 16.52 16.79
C GLU A 137 -7.01 17.43 16.69
N LEU A 138 -6.02 17.01 15.89
CA LEU A 138 -4.76 17.73 15.69
C LEU A 138 -4.80 18.68 14.49
N ALA A 139 -5.86 18.59 13.68
CA ALA A 139 -6.02 19.41 12.49
C ALA A 139 -6.34 20.87 12.86
N PRO A 140 -5.94 21.85 12.02
CA PRO A 140 -6.34 23.24 12.21
C PRO A 140 -7.86 23.42 12.23
N ILE A 141 -8.37 24.31 13.08
CA ILE A 141 -9.81 24.57 13.24
C ILE A 141 -10.47 24.96 11.91
N GLU A 142 -9.75 25.67 11.04
CA GLU A 142 -10.24 26.11 9.73
C GLU A 142 -10.14 25.04 8.63
N PHE A 143 -9.48 23.91 8.92
CA PHE A 143 -9.28 22.84 7.98
C PHE A 143 -10.55 22.00 7.87
N ASN A 144 -11.07 21.88 6.66
CA ASN A 144 -12.18 20.98 6.33
C ASN A 144 -11.73 19.98 5.28
N ARG A 145 -11.65 18.71 5.68
CA ARG A 145 -11.22 17.61 4.81
C ARG A 145 -12.05 17.51 3.53
N THR A 146 -13.37 17.57 3.63
CA THR A 146 -14.29 17.48 2.48
C THR A 146 -14.01 18.59 1.47
N LYS A 147 -13.82 19.83 1.95
CA LYS A 147 -13.47 20.98 1.11
C LYS A 147 -12.13 20.80 0.39
N ALA A 148 -11.13 20.23 1.06
CA ALA A 148 -9.85 19.92 0.43
C ALA A 148 -9.98 18.85 -0.67
N GLU A 149 -10.79 17.81 -0.44
CA GLU A 149 -11.05 16.78 -1.44
C GLU A 149 -11.81 17.31 -2.66
N ASP A 150 -12.81 18.17 -2.44
CA ASP A 150 -13.58 18.80 -3.49
C ASP A 150 -12.72 19.72 -4.35
N ARG A 151 -11.82 20.50 -3.74
CA ARG A 151 -10.84 21.32 -4.48
C ARG A 151 -9.87 20.49 -5.31
N LEU A 152 -9.39 19.36 -4.77
CA LEU A 152 -8.59 18.42 -5.53
C LEU A 152 -9.39 17.85 -6.72
N ARG A 153 -10.65 17.45 -6.51
CA ARG A 153 -11.51 16.92 -7.56
C ARG A 153 -11.78 17.96 -8.66
N ALA A 154 -12.10 19.19 -8.28
CA ALA A 154 -12.32 20.30 -9.19
C ALA A 154 -11.06 20.59 -10.04
N SER A 155 -9.88 20.64 -9.41
CA SER A 155 -8.62 20.91 -10.12
C SER A 155 -8.18 19.81 -11.09
N ARG A 156 -8.54 18.55 -10.81
CA ARG A 156 -8.28 17.42 -11.71
C ARG A 156 -9.24 17.36 -12.90
N GLY A 157 -10.40 18.02 -12.81
CA GLY A 157 -11.46 17.98 -13.81
C GLY A 157 -12.01 16.57 -14.06
N LYS A 158 -12.73 16.39 -15.18
CA LYS A 158 -13.17 15.07 -15.68
C LYS A 158 -11.99 14.33 -16.33
N ARG A 159 -10.91 14.06 -15.59
CA ARG A 159 -9.90 13.12 -16.09
C ARG A 159 -10.55 11.76 -16.25
N SER A 160 -10.60 11.28 -17.50
CA SER A 160 -10.96 9.90 -17.80
C SER A 160 -10.13 9.01 -16.89
N ARG A 161 -10.78 8.15 -16.10
CA ARG A 161 -10.07 7.11 -15.36
C ARG A 161 -9.28 6.36 -16.42
N THR A 162 -7.95 6.50 -16.43
CA THR A 162 -7.09 5.68 -17.28
C THR A 162 -7.38 4.24 -16.90
N THR A 163 -8.27 3.60 -17.65
CA THR A 163 -8.56 2.19 -17.52
C THR A 163 -7.24 1.47 -17.74
N TYR A 164 -6.95 0.51 -16.87
CA TYR A 164 -5.78 -0.34 -17.05
C TYR A 164 -5.87 -0.95 -18.45
N GLN A 165 -4.99 -0.51 -19.34
CA GLN A 165 -4.91 -1.10 -20.67
C GLN A 165 -4.26 -2.47 -20.49
N HIS A 166 -5.06 -3.51 -20.70
CA HIS A 166 -4.55 -4.86 -20.73
C HIS A 166 -3.49 -4.93 -21.83
N ARG A 167 -2.25 -5.21 -21.44
CA ARG A 167 -1.17 -5.41 -22.41
C ARG A 167 -1.28 -6.84 -22.92
N SER A 168 -1.22 -7.03 -24.23
CA SER A 168 -1.03 -8.37 -24.78
C SER A 168 0.27 -8.95 -24.22
N PRO A 169 0.31 -10.25 -23.90
CA PRO A 169 1.55 -10.91 -23.53
C PRO A 169 2.60 -10.67 -24.61
N ASP A 170 3.84 -10.39 -24.19
CA ASP A 170 4.95 -10.26 -25.13
C ASP A 170 5.14 -11.58 -25.87
N GLN A 171 5.27 -11.53 -27.20
CA GLN A 171 5.50 -12.73 -28.02
C GLN A 171 6.87 -13.35 -27.68
N ASP A 172 7.83 -12.53 -27.25
CA ASP A 172 9.16 -12.96 -26.87
C ASP A 172 9.23 -13.61 -25.48
N LEU A 173 8.10 -13.71 -24.75
CA LEU A 173 8.05 -14.38 -23.45
C LEU A 173 8.55 -15.83 -23.53
N MET A 174 8.30 -16.52 -24.65
CA MET A 174 8.75 -17.91 -24.86
C MET A 174 10.27 -18.02 -24.93
N ARG A 175 10.97 -17.00 -25.47
CA ARG A 175 12.43 -16.99 -25.57
C ARG A 175 13.10 -17.02 -24.19
N ILE A 176 12.44 -16.48 -23.17
CA ILE A 176 12.94 -16.52 -21.79
C ILE A 176 12.91 -17.96 -21.27
N VAL A 177 11.83 -18.70 -21.51
CA VAL A 177 11.71 -20.10 -21.09
C VAL A 177 12.76 -20.94 -21.82
N GLU A 178 12.84 -20.78 -23.15
CA GLU A 178 13.84 -21.46 -23.99
C GLU A 178 15.27 -21.20 -23.53
N TYR A 179 15.60 -19.96 -23.16
CA TYR A 179 16.91 -19.60 -22.62
C TYR A 179 17.27 -20.43 -21.38
N PHE A 180 16.34 -20.59 -20.43
CA PHE A 180 16.60 -21.37 -19.23
C PHE A 180 16.69 -22.87 -19.54
N ASP A 181 15.88 -23.38 -20.47
CA ASP A 181 15.91 -24.78 -20.90
C ASP A 181 17.23 -25.13 -21.61
N GLN A 182 17.73 -24.22 -22.45
CA GLN A 182 18.96 -24.40 -23.23
C GLN A 182 20.24 -24.00 -22.46
N SER A 183 20.11 -23.35 -21.30
CA SER A 183 21.26 -22.96 -20.49
C SER A 183 22.09 -24.20 -20.12
N PRO A 184 23.41 -24.23 -20.43
CA PRO A 184 24.23 -25.41 -20.19
C PRO A 184 24.36 -25.69 -18.69
N ALA A 185 24.46 -26.96 -18.33
CA ALA A 185 24.80 -27.35 -16.97
C ALA A 185 26.19 -26.81 -16.61
N PRO A 186 26.41 -26.33 -15.38
CA PRO A 186 27.72 -25.91 -14.94
C PRO A 186 28.68 -27.10 -14.97
N PRO A 187 29.94 -26.89 -15.35
CA PRO A 187 30.89 -27.99 -15.52
C PRO A 187 31.18 -28.67 -14.18
N SER A 188 31.17 -30.00 -14.18
CA SER A 188 31.23 -30.84 -12.96
C SER A 188 32.50 -30.70 -12.13
N HIS A 189 33.57 -30.15 -12.70
CA HIS A 189 34.86 -29.96 -12.04
C HIS A 189 34.91 -28.68 -11.18
N GLU A 190 33.93 -27.79 -11.27
CA GLU A 190 33.86 -26.61 -10.40
C GLU A 190 33.37 -26.98 -9.00
N ARG A 191 34.01 -26.42 -7.96
CA ARG A 191 33.62 -26.60 -6.56
C ARG A 191 32.14 -26.24 -6.29
N ASP A 192 31.63 -25.25 -7.02
CA ASP A 192 30.25 -24.75 -6.90
C ASP A 192 29.27 -25.43 -7.88
N ALA A 193 29.71 -26.41 -8.68
CA ALA A 193 28.89 -27.03 -9.72
C ALA A 193 27.57 -27.62 -9.18
N PRO A 194 27.53 -28.36 -8.05
CA PRO A 194 26.28 -28.91 -7.53
C PRO A 194 25.27 -27.82 -7.17
N ARG A 195 25.73 -26.74 -6.52
CA ARG A 195 24.90 -25.61 -6.14
C ARG A 195 24.34 -24.89 -7.37
N ARG A 196 25.19 -24.58 -8.36
CA ARG A 196 24.78 -23.91 -9.59
C ARG A 196 23.79 -24.77 -10.41
N THR A 197 23.98 -26.08 -10.42
CA THR A 197 23.03 -27.01 -11.05
C THR A 197 21.66 -26.93 -10.38
N LEU A 198 21.60 -26.94 -9.05
CA LEU A 198 20.34 -26.79 -8.31
C LEU A 198 19.69 -25.42 -8.55
N GLU A 199 20.49 -24.34 -8.61
CA GLU A 199 19.99 -23.00 -8.94
C GLU A 199 19.41 -22.96 -10.36
N LEU A 200 20.05 -23.60 -11.34
CA LEU A 200 19.56 -23.70 -12.71
C LEU A 200 18.24 -24.49 -12.78
N LEU A 201 18.18 -25.67 -12.16
CA LEU A 201 16.97 -26.49 -12.11
C LEU A 201 15.81 -25.76 -11.42
N ARG A 202 16.09 -25.06 -10.32
CA ARG A 202 15.12 -24.20 -9.64
C ARG A 202 14.61 -23.11 -10.57
N ASN A 203 15.50 -22.42 -11.28
CA ASN A 203 15.12 -21.34 -12.18
C ASN A 203 14.28 -21.86 -13.35
N ARG A 204 14.63 -23.02 -13.94
CA ARG A 204 13.80 -23.69 -14.96
C ARG A 204 12.39 -23.98 -14.43
N ALA A 205 12.29 -24.66 -13.29
CA ALA A 205 11.00 -24.98 -12.68
C ALA A 205 10.16 -23.72 -12.41
N LEU A 206 10.77 -22.65 -11.91
CA LEU A 206 10.09 -21.38 -11.65
C LEU A 206 9.57 -20.72 -12.95
N MET A 207 10.35 -20.74 -14.03
CA MET A 207 9.93 -20.15 -15.31
C MET A 207 8.78 -20.91 -15.93
N HIS A 208 8.83 -22.25 -15.94
CA HIS A 208 7.73 -23.10 -16.38
C HIS A 208 6.47 -22.87 -15.53
N LEU A 209 6.61 -22.83 -14.21
CA LEU A 209 5.49 -22.60 -13.31
C LEU A 209 4.84 -21.23 -13.52
N LEU A 210 5.63 -20.15 -13.62
CA LEU A 210 5.13 -18.81 -13.91
C LEU A 210 4.45 -18.76 -15.28
N ARG A 211 5.01 -19.44 -16.28
CA ARG A 211 4.48 -19.49 -17.64
C ARG A 211 3.13 -20.20 -17.70
N CYS A 212 3.00 -21.35 -17.05
CA CYS A 212 1.80 -22.18 -17.09
C CYS A 212 0.66 -21.61 -16.23
N THR A 213 0.98 -21.06 -15.05
CA THR A 213 -0.04 -20.61 -14.09
C THR A 213 -0.41 -19.13 -14.22
N GLY A 214 0.50 -18.30 -14.74
CA GLY A 214 0.35 -16.83 -14.67
C GLY A 214 0.31 -16.28 -13.24
N GLY A 215 0.75 -17.06 -12.24
CA GLY A 215 0.72 -16.68 -10.83
C GLY A 215 1.58 -15.46 -10.52
N ARG A 216 1.27 -14.73 -9.44
CA ARG A 216 2.13 -13.62 -9.02
C ARG A 216 3.47 -14.17 -8.54
N VAL A 217 4.55 -13.43 -8.80
CA VAL A 217 5.91 -13.83 -8.37
C VAL A 217 5.96 -14.13 -6.87
N SER A 218 5.29 -13.32 -6.03
CA SER A 218 5.26 -13.58 -4.58
C SER A 218 4.50 -14.84 -4.19
N GLU A 219 3.45 -15.20 -4.95
CA GLU A 219 2.64 -16.40 -4.70
C GLU A 219 3.47 -17.64 -5.05
N VAL A 220 4.08 -17.66 -6.23
CA VAL A 220 4.97 -18.73 -6.67
C VAL A 220 6.17 -18.92 -5.75
N LEU A 221 6.82 -17.84 -5.33
CA LEU A 221 7.97 -17.91 -4.42
C LEU A 221 7.60 -18.33 -2.99
N SER A 222 6.32 -18.24 -2.61
CA SER A 222 5.83 -18.69 -1.29
C SER A 222 5.52 -20.19 -1.25
N LEU A 223 5.58 -20.90 -2.38
CA LEU A 223 5.30 -22.32 -2.44
C LEU A 223 6.35 -23.12 -1.68
N LYS A 224 5.87 -23.97 -0.76
CA LYS A 224 6.66 -24.96 -0.02
C LYS A 224 6.45 -26.34 -0.64
N ARG A 225 7.39 -27.27 -0.40
CA ARG A 225 7.29 -28.67 -0.85
C ARG A 225 5.98 -29.34 -0.43
N VAL A 226 5.47 -29.00 0.76
CA VAL A 226 4.18 -29.50 1.28
C VAL A 226 2.97 -29.03 0.47
N HIS A 227 3.02 -27.82 -0.14
CA HIS A 227 1.91 -27.33 -0.97
C HIS A 227 1.78 -28.09 -2.29
N VAL A 228 2.86 -28.72 -2.74
CA VAL A 228 2.93 -29.42 -4.03
C VAL A 228 3.10 -30.93 -3.89
N GLN A 229 3.05 -31.44 -2.64
CA GLN A 229 3.30 -32.84 -2.29
C GLN A 229 4.55 -33.41 -3.00
N ASP A 230 5.67 -32.70 -2.91
CA ASP A 230 6.93 -33.03 -3.61
C ASP A 230 6.82 -33.09 -5.15
N GLY A 231 5.87 -32.35 -5.73
CA GLY A 231 5.65 -32.29 -7.18
C GLY A 231 4.68 -33.35 -7.71
N ARG A 232 3.93 -34.02 -6.82
CA ARG A 232 2.93 -35.04 -7.20
C ARG A 232 1.54 -34.47 -7.48
N LEU A 233 1.31 -33.21 -7.12
CA LEU A 233 0.03 -32.55 -7.36
C LEU A 233 0.04 -31.80 -8.68
N ASP A 234 -1.00 -32.03 -9.47
CA ASP A 234 -1.26 -31.29 -10.72
C ASP A 234 -1.92 -29.93 -10.45
N GLU A 235 -2.53 -29.76 -9.28
CA GLU A 235 -3.19 -28.51 -8.86
C GLU A 235 -2.72 -28.05 -7.47
N VAL A 236 -2.54 -26.73 -7.35
CA VAL A 236 -2.11 -26.08 -6.10
C VAL A 236 -2.94 -24.83 -5.86
N ARG A 237 -3.57 -24.74 -4.69
CA ARG A 237 -4.30 -23.52 -4.27
C ARG A 237 -3.39 -22.60 -3.49
N ILE A 238 -3.23 -21.37 -3.98
CA ILE A 238 -2.43 -20.33 -3.33
C ILE A 238 -3.35 -19.28 -2.72
N TYR A 239 -3.14 -18.99 -1.43
CA TYR A 239 -3.94 -18.02 -0.70
C TYR A 239 -3.28 -16.64 -0.72
N ALA A 240 -4.08 -15.61 -0.97
CA ALA A 240 -3.62 -14.22 -1.09
C ALA A 240 -3.06 -13.63 0.23
N ARG A 241 -3.32 -14.29 1.36
CA ARG A 241 -2.76 -13.96 2.67
C ARG A 241 -1.95 -15.16 3.15
N ALA A 242 -0.83 -14.89 3.81
CA ALA A 242 -0.08 -15.91 4.54
C ALA A 242 -0.99 -16.52 5.62
N LEU A 243 -1.33 -17.79 5.45
CA LEU A 243 -2.03 -18.58 6.44
C LEU A 243 -1.02 -19.09 7.46
N THR A 244 -1.44 -19.23 8.71
CA THR A 244 -0.62 -19.92 9.72
C THR A 244 -0.52 -21.40 9.37
N ASP A 245 0.51 -22.09 9.89
CA ASP A 245 0.66 -23.53 9.64
C ASP A 245 -0.55 -24.33 10.17
N ASP A 246 -1.20 -23.85 11.24
CA ASP A 246 -2.45 -24.42 11.77
C ASP A 246 -3.64 -24.20 10.83
N GLU A 247 -3.81 -22.99 10.29
CA GLU A 247 -4.84 -22.69 9.28
C GLU A 247 -4.66 -23.57 8.03
N MET A 248 -3.40 -23.78 7.62
CA MET A 248 -3.08 -24.66 6.50
C MET A 248 -3.38 -26.13 6.77
N ARG A 249 -3.10 -26.60 7.98
CA ARG A 249 -3.40 -27.98 8.39
C ARG A 249 -4.91 -28.24 8.42
N LEU A 250 -5.67 -27.32 8.99
CA LEU A 250 -7.14 -27.40 9.00
C LEU A 250 -7.72 -27.44 7.59
N LEU A 251 -7.19 -26.62 6.68
CA LEU A 251 -7.63 -26.67 5.28
C LEU A 251 -7.27 -27.99 4.62
N ALA A 252 -6.06 -28.53 4.85
CA ALA A 252 -5.67 -29.83 4.30
C ALA A 252 -6.60 -30.96 4.78
N GLU A 253 -7.02 -30.96 6.04
CA GLU A 253 -7.98 -31.92 6.61
C GLU A 253 -9.38 -31.78 6.00
N VAL A 254 -9.86 -30.54 5.83
CA VAL A 254 -11.15 -30.26 5.16
C VAL A 254 -11.13 -30.68 3.68
N TYR A 255 -10.01 -30.54 2.98
CA TYR A 255 -9.92 -30.94 1.57
C TYR A 255 -9.71 -32.44 1.38
N ALA A 256 -9.00 -33.12 2.28
CA ALA A 256 -8.89 -34.58 2.27
C ALA A 256 -10.26 -35.27 2.41
N THR A 257 -11.22 -34.60 3.06
CA THR A 257 -12.59 -35.09 3.23
C THR A 257 -13.55 -34.65 2.13
N ALA A 258 -13.18 -33.65 1.31
CA ALA A 258 -14.06 -33.04 0.31
C ALA A 258 -13.74 -33.44 -1.15
N SER A 259 -12.70 -34.23 -1.41
CA SER A 259 -12.41 -34.74 -2.77
C SER A 259 -13.27 -35.98 -3.05
N PRO A 260 -14.25 -35.94 -3.98
CA PRO A 260 -14.92 -37.15 -4.41
C PRO A 260 -13.90 -38.01 -5.18
N ALA A 261 -13.92 -39.31 -4.89
CA ALA A 261 -13.14 -40.34 -5.59
C ALA A 261 -13.53 -40.46 -7.07
#